data_AF-A0A955Z6B3-F1
#
_entry.id   AF-A0A955Z6B3-F1
#
_cell.length_a   1.000
_cell.length_b   1.000
_cell.length_c   1.000
_cell.angle_alpha   90.00
_cell.angle_beta   90.00
_cell.angle_gamma   90.00
#
_symmetry.space_group_name_H-M   'P 1'
#
loop_
_entity.id
_entity.type
_entity.pdbx_description
1 polymer ?
#
loop_
_entity_poly.entity_id
_entity_poly.type
_entity_poly.pdbx_seq_one_letter_code
_entity_poly.pdbx_strand_id
1 'polypeptide(L)'
;MRRAFFLSIGIGVVACSLNVSGTLPFEPPAPPPDGGIPDASLPPGSDGAIPEDAGGDVFGAPFPPSNVDGGLVLDGGATLDAVLAIDTSTLTINIGGIAFVPGTYPAGVSFTVEGGYAVLSAGTITLGPADVAISGTLPLVVLASTDLVVSGNVLAGANGIFPGPGGFGPSAGPGAGADGTRDNTNDTGGGGAGHGTPGATGTKTQGNGAMNADGGVAYDLPLSGGSGGGAGPSDVVPITCGKGGAGGGAVQLYAGRELRITAQGIVQVGGAGGFAGCLAGAGGGGGSGGTVWLEAPEVDIAGVVAANGGGGGGATRNNLGSELGGAGENARASGTRADGGVGGKT
;
A
#
# COMPACT_ATOMS: atom_id res chain seq x y z
N MET A 1 16.33 -3.64 -22.59
CA MET A 1 16.68 -2.67 -21.53
C MET A 1 15.42 -2.40 -20.72
N ARG A 2 15.36 -2.83 -19.46
CA ARG A 2 14.20 -2.61 -18.57
C ARG A 2 14.21 -1.14 -18.12
N ARG A 3 13.14 -0.38 -18.39
CA ARG A 3 12.94 0.96 -17.81
C ARG A 3 11.72 0.89 -16.90
N ALA A 4 11.94 0.58 -15.63
CA ALA A 4 10.95 0.82 -14.60
C ALA A 4 10.84 2.34 -14.40
N PHE A 5 9.64 2.88 -14.52
CA PHE A 5 9.38 4.27 -14.18
C PHE A 5 9.29 4.37 -12.65
N PHE A 6 10.37 4.79 -12.00
CA PHE A 6 10.35 5.17 -10.59
C PHE A 6 9.93 6.65 -10.50
N LEU A 7 8.69 6.91 -10.09
CA LEU A 7 8.22 8.26 -9.78
C LEU A 7 8.33 8.50 -8.26
N SER A 8 9.39 9.19 -7.85
CA SER A 8 9.52 9.71 -6.48
C SER A 8 8.79 11.06 -6.39
N ILE A 9 7.71 11.13 -5.61
CA ILE A 9 6.91 12.34 -5.41
C ILE A 9 7.46 13.10 -4.21
N GLY A 10 8.11 14.24 -4.45
CA GLY A 10 8.52 15.19 -3.42
C GLY A 10 7.33 16.01 -2.92
N ILE A 11 7.05 15.94 -1.61
CA ILE A 11 5.89 16.60 -0.97
C ILE A 11 6.16 18.10 -0.78
N GLY A 12 5.46 18.93 -1.56
CA GLY A 12 5.29 20.36 -1.32
C GLY A 12 3.82 20.68 -1.03
N VAL A 13 3.55 21.48 -0.01
CA VAL A 13 2.23 21.73 0.59
C VAL A 13 1.27 22.48 -0.35
N VAL A 14 0.65 21.79 -1.31
CA VAL A 14 -0.58 22.19 -2.03
C VAL A 14 -1.31 20.91 -2.41
N ALA A 15 -2.63 20.85 -2.26
CA ALA A 15 -3.43 19.69 -2.66
C ALA A 15 -3.17 19.33 -4.13
N CYS A 16 -2.38 18.28 -4.37
CA CYS A 16 -2.10 17.75 -5.70
C CYS A 16 -3.15 16.69 -6.05
N SER A 17 -4.03 17.00 -6.99
CA SER A 17 -4.65 15.98 -7.83
C SER A 17 -3.60 15.47 -8.82
N LEU A 18 -3.22 14.20 -8.71
CA LEU A 18 -2.35 13.54 -9.67
C LEU A 18 -3.17 13.31 -10.96
N ASN A 19 -2.88 14.07 -12.02
CA ASN A 19 -3.44 13.82 -13.34
C ASN A 19 -2.33 13.24 -14.22
N VAL A 20 -2.19 11.91 -14.25
CA VAL A 20 -1.28 11.23 -15.17
C VAL A 20 -2.03 11.04 -16.49
N SER A 21 -1.97 12.04 -17.37
CA SER A 21 -2.32 11.87 -18.77
C SER A 21 -1.03 11.90 -19.58
N GLY A 22 -0.60 10.73 -20.04
CA GLY A 22 0.66 10.57 -20.74
C GLY A 22 0.76 9.25 -21.47
N THR A 23 -0.06 9.05 -22.51
CA THR A 23 0.33 8.19 -23.62
C THR A 23 1.42 8.94 -24.39
N LEU A 24 2.68 8.84 -23.97
CA LEU A 24 3.76 9.25 -24.86
C LEU A 24 3.81 8.20 -25.98
N PRO A 25 3.56 8.54 -27.25
CA PRO A 25 3.87 7.63 -28.33
C PRO A 25 5.37 7.39 -28.25
N PHE A 26 5.75 6.16 -27.89
CA PHE A 26 7.13 5.72 -28.04
C PHE A 26 7.36 5.59 -29.55
N GLU A 27 7.79 6.67 -30.17
CA GLU A 27 8.36 6.62 -31.52
C GLU A 27 9.80 6.14 -31.32
N PRO A 28 10.13 4.87 -31.65
CA PRO A 28 11.51 4.42 -31.60
C PRO A 28 12.34 5.35 -32.50
N PRO A 29 13.58 5.70 -32.10
CA PRO A 29 14.45 6.51 -32.94
C PRO A 29 14.51 5.89 -34.34
N ALA A 30 14.29 6.72 -35.36
CA ALA A 30 14.34 6.27 -36.75
C ALA A 30 15.59 5.40 -36.95
N PRO A 31 15.45 4.19 -37.52
CA PRO A 31 16.58 3.31 -37.75
C PRO A 31 17.66 4.10 -38.51
N PRO A 32 18.96 3.91 -38.17
CA PRO A 32 20.03 4.54 -38.91
C PRO A 32 19.83 4.25 -40.41
N PRO A 33 20.07 5.23 -41.30
CA PRO A 33 19.89 5.04 -42.73
C PRO A 33 20.65 3.77 -43.14
N ASP A 34 19.89 2.78 -43.60
CA ASP A 34 20.43 1.55 -44.17
C ASP A 34 21.44 1.99 -45.25
N GLY A 35 22.70 1.65 -45.02
CA GLY A 35 23.78 1.91 -45.94
C GLY A 35 23.56 1.04 -47.16
N GLY A 36 22.73 1.57 -48.08
CA GLY A 36 22.18 0.90 -49.25
C GLY A 36 23.14 -0.10 -49.85
N ILE A 37 22.89 -1.37 -49.53
CA ILE A 37 23.38 -2.47 -50.33
C ILE A 37 22.49 -2.46 -51.58
N PRO A 38 23.04 -2.28 -52.79
CA PRO A 38 22.23 -2.26 -54.00
C PRO A 38 21.45 -3.57 -54.10
N ASP A 39 20.13 -3.40 -54.20
CA ASP A 39 19.13 -4.45 -54.32
C ASP A 39 19.49 -5.36 -55.50
N ALA A 40 20.07 -6.52 -55.17
CA ALA A 40 20.34 -7.55 -56.14
C ALA A 40 18.99 -8.19 -56.48
N SER A 41 18.41 -7.72 -57.58
CA SER A 41 17.21 -8.22 -58.24
C SER A 41 16.94 -9.70 -57.96
N LEU A 42 16.14 -9.98 -56.94
CA LEU A 42 15.62 -11.32 -56.70
C LEU A 42 14.62 -11.63 -57.82
N PRO A 43 14.71 -12.81 -58.45
CA PRO A 43 13.81 -13.19 -59.52
C PRO A 43 12.36 -13.24 -59.02
N PRO A 44 11.39 -12.76 -59.82
CA PRO A 44 9.97 -12.85 -59.50
C PRO A 44 9.55 -14.32 -59.56
N GLY A 45 9.46 -14.98 -58.41
CA GLY A 45 9.13 -16.40 -58.38
C GLY A 45 9.02 -16.93 -56.96
N SER A 46 7.81 -17.35 -56.62
CA SER A 46 7.40 -18.01 -55.38
C SER A 46 7.29 -17.10 -54.15
N ASP A 47 6.23 -16.31 -54.17
CA ASP A 47 5.42 -15.89 -53.04
C ASP A 47 4.84 -17.19 -52.39
N GLY A 48 5.74 -18.00 -51.82
CA GLY A 48 5.35 -19.13 -50.99
C GLY A 48 4.54 -18.54 -49.86
N ALA A 49 3.25 -18.90 -49.82
CA ALA A 49 2.36 -18.56 -48.73
C ALA A 49 3.12 -18.74 -47.42
N ILE A 50 3.44 -17.61 -46.77
CA ILE A 50 3.93 -17.62 -45.41
C ILE A 50 2.85 -18.40 -44.67
N PRO A 51 3.15 -19.55 -44.04
CA PRO A 51 2.15 -20.27 -43.28
C PRO A 51 1.57 -19.26 -42.32
N GLU A 52 0.28 -18.92 -42.50
CA GLU A 52 -0.43 -18.16 -41.50
C GLU A 52 -0.19 -18.93 -40.22
N ASP A 53 0.52 -18.31 -39.28
CA ASP A 53 0.86 -18.90 -38.00
C ASP A 53 -0.46 -19.10 -37.27
N ALA A 54 -1.07 -20.26 -37.53
CA ALA A 54 -2.28 -20.73 -36.88
C ALA A 54 -1.99 -21.16 -35.43
N GLY A 55 -0.74 -21.00 -34.97
CA GLY A 55 -0.45 -20.85 -33.55
C GLY A 55 -1.08 -19.54 -33.10
N GLY A 56 -2.37 -19.58 -32.75
CA GLY A 56 -3.06 -18.44 -32.17
C GLY A 56 -2.17 -17.85 -31.10
N ASP A 57 -1.76 -16.59 -31.31
CA ASP A 57 -0.90 -15.85 -30.40
C ASP A 57 -1.47 -16.02 -29.01
N VAL A 58 -0.86 -16.92 -28.23
CA VAL A 58 -1.13 -17.03 -26.81
C VAL A 58 -0.62 -15.71 -26.29
N PHE A 59 -1.53 -14.76 -26.06
CA PHE A 59 -1.26 -13.54 -25.34
C PHE A 59 -0.83 -13.93 -23.92
N GLY A 60 0.41 -14.42 -23.80
CA GLY A 60 1.13 -14.44 -22.54
C GLY A 60 1.14 -13.02 -22.04
N ALA A 61 1.02 -12.87 -20.72
CA ALA A 61 1.02 -11.57 -20.08
C ALA A 61 2.13 -10.69 -20.67
N PRO A 62 1.83 -9.47 -21.15
CA PRO A 62 2.75 -8.68 -21.99
C PRO A 62 4.05 -8.35 -21.26
N PHE A 63 4.07 -8.46 -19.93
CA PHE A 63 5.27 -8.44 -19.11
C PHE A 63 5.02 -9.19 -17.78
N PRO A 64 6.03 -9.85 -17.20
CA PRO A 64 5.89 -10.49 -15.89
C PRO A 64 5.70 -9.43 -14.80
N PRO A 65 4.87 -9.70 -13.77
CA PRO A 65 4.72 -8.81 -12.61
C PRO A 65 6.05 -8.58 -11.90
N SER A 66 6.29 -7.38 -11.35
CA SER A 66 7.61 -7.06 -10.77
C SER A 66 7.97 -7.81 -9.49
N ASN A 67 6.99 -8.25 -8.69
CA ASN A 67 7.21 -8.91 -7.39
C ASN A 67 6.79 -10.37 -7.36
N VAL A 68 6.44 -10.96 -8.51
CA VAL A 68 6.08 -12.39 -8.62
C VAL A 68 6.98 -13.00 -9.69
N ASP A 69 7.45 -14.23 -9.48
CA ASP A 69 8.33 -14.83 -10.45
C ASP A 69 7.54 -15.08 -11.76
N GLY A 70 8.17 -14.82 -12.90
CA GLY A 70 7.52 -14.93 -14.21
C GLY A 70 7.06 -16.34 -14.62
N GLY A 71 7.15 -17.32 -13.72
CA GLY A 71 6.63 -18.68 -13.89
C GLY A 71 5.13 -18.81 -13.60
N LEU A 72 4.47 -17.73 -13.14
CA LEU A 72 3.05 -17.80 -12.86
C LEU A 72 2.23 -17.95 -14.16
N VAL A 73 1.59 -19.11 -14.31
CA VAL A 73 0.65 -19.38 -15.39
C VAL A 73 -0.67 -18.69 -15.05
N LEU A 74 -1.00 -17.65 -15.81
CA LEU A 74 -2.30 -16.99 -15.72
C LEU A 74 -3.31 -17.80 -16.54
N ASP A 75 -3.97 -18.77 -15.91
CA ASP A 75 -5.08 -19.51 -16.55
C ASP A 75 -6.31 -18.57 -16.64
N GLY A 76 -6.34 -17.78 -17.72
CA GLY A 76 -7.17 -16.59 -17.89
C GLY A 76 -8.67 -16.79 -18.12
N GLY A 77 -9.28 -17.84 -17.56
CA GLY A 77 -10.70 -18.15 -17.81
C GLY A 77 -11.70 -17.54 -16.84
N ALA A 78 -11.33 -17.37 -15.57
CA ALA A 78 -12.30 -17.04 -14.53
C ALA A 78 -12.51 -15.53 -14.37
N THR A 79 -13.77 -15.13 -14.14
CA THR A 79 -14.09 -13.80 -13.64
C THR A 79 -14.29 -13.88 -12.13
N LEU A 80 -13.51 -13.11 -11.38
CA LEU A 80 -13.67 -12.91 -9.95
C LEU A 80 -14.37 -11.57 -9.72
N ASP A 81 -15.59 -11.60 -9.19
CA ASP A 81 -16.41 -10.43 -8.91
C ASP A 81 -17.05 -10.57 -7.52
N ALA A 82 -17.60 -9.50 -6.96
CA ALA A 82 -18.24 -9.46 -5.65
C ALA A 82 -17.33 -9.93 -4.50
N VAL A 83 -16.03 -9.65 -4.59
CA VAL A 83 -15.08 -9.84 -3.48
C VAL A 83 -15.45 -8.89 -2.34
N LEU A 84 -15.52 -9.39 -1.11
CA LEU A 84 -15.87 -8.61 0.09
C LEU A 84 -14.72 -8.56 1.10
N ALA A 85 -13.93 -9.64 1.19
CA ALA A 85 -12.79 -9.70 2.09
C ALA A 85 -11.69 -10.61 1.57
N ILE A 86 -10.44 -10.29 1.90
CA ILE A 86 -9.25 -11.08 1.62
C ILE A 86 -8.42 -11.15 2.89
N ASP A 87 -8.08 -12.36 3.34
CA ASP A 87 -7.15 -12.57 4.45
C ASP A 87 -5.86 -13.23 3.92
N THR A 88 -4.76 -12.47 3.92
CA THR A 88 -3.47 -12.90 3.37
C THR A 88 -2.69 -13.86 4.27
N SER A 89 -3.07 -13.98 5.56
CA SER A 89 -2.45 -14.93 6.48
C SER A 89 -2.98 -16.34 6.29
N THR A 90 -4.30 -16.45 6.06
CA THR A 90 -5.02 -17.72 5.93
C THR A 90 -5.32 -18.08 4.48
N LEU A 91 -5.03 -17.17 3.54
CA LEU A 91 -5.39 -17.24 2.14
C LEU A 91 -6.90 -17.46 1.96
N THR A 92 -7.71 -16.75 2.74
CA THR A 92 -9.18 -16.84 2.65
C THR A 92 -9.71 -15.69 1.79
N ILE A 93 -10.69 -15.97 0.93
CA ILE A 93 -11.39 -14.95 0.14
C ILE A 93 -12.88 -15.06 0.40
N ASN A 94 -13.53 -13.95 0.73
CA ASN A 94 -14.98 -13.88 0.80
C ASN A 94 -15.54 -13.31 -0.51
N ILE A 95 -16.37 -14.09 -1.19
CA ILE A 95 -17.02 -13.71 -2.45
C ILE A 95 -18.53 -13.83 -2.27
N GLY A 96 -19.27 -12.73 -2.43
CA GLY A 96 -20.73 -12.74 -2.30
C GLY A 96 -21.24 -13.23 -0.94
N GLY A 97 -20.44 -13.12 0.12
CA GLY A 97 -20.76 -13.60 1.46
C GLY A 97 -20.30 -15.04 1.76
N ILE A 98 -19.70 -15.73 0.78
CA ILE A 98 -19.19 -17.10 0.94
C ILE A 98 -17.67 -17.03 1.13
N ALA A 99 -17.18 -17.59 2.24
CA ALA A 99 -15.76 -17.72 2.49
C ALA A 99 -15.18 -18.95 1.78
N PHE A 100 -14.19 -18.72 0.92
CA PHE A 100 -13.40 -19.73 0.24
C PHE A 100 -12.04 -19.84 0.90
N VAL A 101 -11.64 -21.07 1.22
CA VAL A 101 -10.35 -21.41 1.85
C VAL A 101 -9.45 -22.15 0.85
N PRO A 102 -8.14 -22.31 1.15
CA PRO A 102 -7.24 -23.07 0.29
C PRO A 102 -7.81 -24.41 -0.19
N GLY A 103 -7.77 -24.62 -1.51
CA GLY A 103 -8.27 -25.83 -2.16
C GLY A 103 -9.77 -25.83 -2.50
N THR A 104 -10.51 -24.76 -2.17
CA THR A 104 -11.95 -24.65 -2.45
C THR A 104 -12.32 -23.51 -3.40
N TYR A 105 -11.34 -22.77 -3.92
CA TYR A 105 -11.59 -21.61 -4.79
C TYR A 105 -12.36 -21.99 -6.05
N PRO A 106 -13.14 -21.05 -6.63
CA PRO A 106 -13.77 -21.25 -7.93
C PRO A 106 -12.75 -21.66 -9.01
N ALA A 107 -13.20 -22.44 -10.00
CA ALA A 107 -12.34 -22.86 -11.09
C ALA A 107 -11.72 -21.64 -11.80
N GLY A 108 -10.39 -21.67 -12.02
CA GLY A 108 -9.61 -20.58 -12.62
C GLY A 108 -9.27 -19.43 -11.67
N VAL A 109 -9.59 -19.54 -10.37
CA VAL A 109 -9.07 -18.65 -9.31
C VAL A 109 -8.00 -19.39 -8.52
N SER A 110 -6.87 -18.74 -8.27
CA SER A 110 -5.82 -19.24 -7.38
C SER A 110 -5.50 -18.21 -6.30
N PHE A 111 -5.21 -18.69 -5.09
CA PHE A 111 -4.67 -17.85 -4.02
C PHE A 111 -3.61 -18.61 -3.25
N THR A 112 -2.36 -18.26 -3.50
CA THR A 112 -1.15 -18.99 -3.07
C THR A 112 -0.14 -18.04 -2.44
N VAL A 113 0.89 -18.59 -1.78
CA VAL A 113 2.04 -17.81 -1.32
C VAL A 113 3.20 -17.99 -2.29
N GLU A 114 3.77 -16.89 -2.76
CA GLU A 114 4.93 -16.87 -3.65
C GLU A 114 5.85 -15.71 -3.29
N GLY A 115 7.16 -15.95 -3.16
CA GLY A 115 8.13 -14.90 -2.85
C GLY A 115 7.94 -14.18 -1.50
N GLY A 116 7.09 -14.69 -0.60
CA GLY A 116 6.69 -14.01 0.64
C GLY A 116 5.44 -13.13 0.49
N TYR A 117 4.75 -13.19 -0.65
CA TYR A 117 3.51 -12.47 -0.93
C TYR A 117 2.33 -13.43 -0.99
N ALA A 118 1.16 -12.95 -0.60
CA ALA A 118 -0.09 -13.62 -0.91
C ALA A 118 -0.54 -13.21 -2.32
N VAL A 119 -0.62 -14.16 -3.24
CA VAL A 119 -0.84 -13.91 -4.66
C VAL A 119 -2.21 -14.45 -5.08
N LEU A 120 -3.16 -13.53 -5.29
CA LEU A 120 -4.49 -13.81 -5.80
C LEU A 120 -4.49 -13.64 -7.32
N SER A 121 -4.80 -14.70 -8.06
CA SER A 121 -4.91 -14.66 -9.52
C SER A 121 -6.25 -15.15 -10.06
N ALA A 122 -6.71 -14.52 -11.14
CA ALA A 122 -7.87 -14.92 -11.94
C ALA A 122 -7.74 -14.34 -13.36
N GLY A 123 -8.70 -14.62 -14.24
CA GLY A 123 -8.74 -14.04 -15.58
C GLY A 123 -9.02 -12.54 -15.53
N THR A 124 -10.26 -12.19 -15.18
CA THR A 124 -10.70 -10.82 -14.91
C THR A 124 -11.00 -10.67 -13.42
N ILE A 125 -10.60 -9.56 -12.79
CA ILE A 125 -10.88 -9.28 -11.38
C ILE A 125 -11.61 -7.95 -11.25
N THR A 126 -12.76 -7.96 -10.55
CA THR A 126 -13.46 -6.75 -10.12
C THR A 126 -13.46 -6.66 -8.59
N LEU A 127 -12.87 -5.58 -8.06
CA LEU A 127 -12.87 -5.22 -6.64
C LEU A 127 -13.91 -4.12 -6.42
N GLY A 128 -15.13 -4.53 -6.08
CA GLY A 128 -16.28 -3.64 -5.91
C GLY A 128 -17.58 -4.28 -6.43
N PRO A 129 -18.72 -3.56 -6.36
CA PRO A 129 -18.86 -2.18 -5.88
C PRO A 129 -18.86 -2.04 -4.35
N ALA A 130 -18.95 -3.14 -3.60
CA ALA A 130 -18.85 -3.13 -2.15
C ALA A 130 -17.40 -2.90 -1.66
N ASP A 131 -17.25 -2.56 -0.38
CA ASP A 131 -15.94 -2.44 0.26
C ASP A 131 -15.26 -3.82 0.33
N VAL A 132 -14.00 -3.87 -0.09
CA VAL A 132 -13.10 -5.03 0.01
C VAL A 132 -12.15 -4.80 1.18
N ALA A 133 -12.37 -5.48 2.29
CA ALA A 133 -11.46 -5.44 3.44
C ALA A 133 -10.31 -6.43 3.24
N ILE A 134 -9.07 -5.96 3.36
CA ILE A 134 -7.87 -6.80 3.23
C ILE A 134 -7.12 -6.80 4.55
N SER A 135 -6.90 -7.98 5.11
CA SER A 135 -6.15 -8.20 6.35
C SER A 135 -5.10 -9.28 6.17
N GLY A 136 -4.21 -9.42 7.16
CA GLY A 136 -3.25 -10.51 7.23
C GLY A 136 -1.81 -10.01 7.37
N THR A 137 -0.85 -10.94 7.35
CA THR A 137 0.57 -10.65 7.62
C THR A 137 1.42 -10.54 6.36
N LEU A 138 0.94 -11.03 5.21
CA LEU A 138 1.66 -10.98 3.95
C LEU A 138 1.16 -9.80 3.09
N PRO A 139 2.05 -9.10 2.33
CA PRO A 139 1.61 -8.18 1.29
C PRO A 139 0.75 -8.92 0.25
N LEU A 140 -0.20 -8.22 -0.34
CA LEU A 140 -1.11 -8.79 -1.34
C LEU A 140 -0.64 -8.42 -2.76
N VAL A 141 -0.59 -9.40 -3.65
CA VAL A 141 -0.52 -9.20 -5.10
C VAL A 141 -1.82 -9.70 -5.70
N VAL A 142 -2.51 -8.83 -6.44
CA VAL A 142 -3.70 -9.18 -7.22
C VAL A 142 -3.31 -9.21 -8.70
N LEU A 143 -3.49 -10.36 -9.34
CA LEU A 143 -3.08 -10.65 -10.71
C LEU A 143 -4.28 -11.00 -11.57
N ALA A 144 -4.72 -10.06 -12.39
CA ALA A 144 -5.67 -10.34 -13.47
C ALA A 144 -4.92 -10.67 -14.76
N SER A 145 -5.26 -11.78 -15.42
CA SER A 145 -4.68 -12.12 -16.73
C SER A 145 -5.10 -11.14 -17.81
N THR A 146 -6.28 -10.55 -17.70
CA THR A 146 -6.81 -9.56 -18.63
C THR A 146 -7.02 -8.24 -17.88
N ASP A 147 -8.16 -8.07 -17.21
CA ASP A 147 -8.60 -6.78 -16.71
C ASP A 147 -8.74 -6.78 -15.19
N LEU A 148 -8.27 -5.70 -14.57
CA LEU A 148 -8.49 -5.42 -13.16
C LEU A 148 -9.27 -4.12 -13.01
N VAL A 149 -10.46 -4.21 -12.43
CA VAL A 149 -11.33 -3.05 -12.18
C VAL A 149 -11.51 -2.84 -10.69
N VAL A 150 -11.22 -1.64 -10.21
CA VAL A 150 -11.55 -1.19 -8.84
C VAL A 150 -12.74 -0.24 -8.92
N SER A 151 -13.91 -0.72 -8.49
CA SER A 151 -15.17 0.01 -8.50
C SER A 151 -15.73 0.31 -7.11
N GLY A 152 -15.17 -0.28 -6.06
CA GLY A 152 -15.46 -0.01 -4.65
C GLY A 152 -14.21 0.41 -3.86
N ASN A 153 -14.30 0.33 -2.54
CA ASN A 153 -13.19 0.67 -1.66
C ASN A 153 -12.33 -0.55 -1.35
N VAL A 154 -11.06 -0.54 -1.76
CA VAL A 154 -10.04 -1.52 -1.38
C VAL A 154 -9.32 -1.01 -0.13
N LEU A 155 -9.64 -1.61 1.02
CA LEU A 155 -9.21 -1.18 2.34
C LEU A 155 -8.13 -2.14 2.88
N ALA A 156 -6.87 -1.77 2.69
CA ALA A 156 -5.68 -2.50 3.16
C ALA A 156 -4.84 -1.64 4.13
N GLY A 157 -5.44 -0.63 4.75
CA GLY A 157 -4.82 0.21 5.76
C GLY A 157 -4.76 -0.45 7.14
N ALA A 158 -3.95 0.11 8.03
CA ALA A 158 -3.93 -0.29 9.43
C ALA A 158 -5.14 0.25 10.20
N ASN A 159 -5.49 -0.43 11.30
CA ASN A 159 -6.52 0.01 12.23
C ASN A 159 -6.04 -0.08 13.69
N GLY A 160 -5.74 1.08 14.28
CA GLY A 160 -5.19 1.16 15.63
C GLY A 160 -3.85 0.44 15.74
N ILE A 161 -3.81 -0.65 16.52
CA ILE A 161 -2.60 -1.47 16.70
C ILE A 161 -2.47 -2.62 15.69
N PHE A 162 -3.48 -2.82 14.85
CA PHE A 162 -3.49 -3.90 13.87
C PHE A 162 -2.93 -3.39 12.54
N PRO A 163 -1.77 -3.92 12.09
CA PRO A 163 -1.19 -3.50 10.82
C PRO A 163 -2.04 -3.93 9.63
N GLY A 164 -1.85 -3.23 8.51
CA GLY A 164 -2.35 -3.70 7.22
C GLY A 164 -1.54 -4.92 6.71
N PRO A 165 -1.97 -5.54 5.59
CA PRO A 165 -1.26 -6.66 4.96
C PRO A 165 0.22 -6.37 4.70
N GLY A 166 1.13 -7.12 5.33
CA GLY A 166 2.58 -6.88 5.20
C GLY A 166 3.11 -5.65 5.96
N GLY A 167 2.28 -4.97 6.74
CA GLY A 167 2.66 -3.88 7.63
C GLY A 167 3.15 -4.35 9.00
N PHE A 168 3.70 -3.44 9.78
CA PHE A 168 4.25 -3.73 11.12
C PHE A 168 3.39 -3.13 12.24
N GLY A 169 3.32 -3.83 13.37
CA GLY A 169 2.66 -3.35 14.58
C GLY A 169 3.38 -2.14 15.22
N PRO A 170 2.83 -1.58 16.31
CA PRO A 170 3.44 -0.45 17.03
C PRO A 170 4.90 -0.71 17.42
N SER A 171 5.74 0.32 17.33
CA SER A 171 7.18 0.30 17.60
C SER A 171 7.97 -0.78 16.85
N ALA A 172 7.45 -1.26 15.71
CA ALA A 172 8.08 -2.29 14.89
C ALA A 172 8.20 -1.88 13.42
N GLY A 173 9.12 -2.53 12.72
CA GLY A 173 9.41 -2.30 11.30
C GLY A 173 10.67 -1.48 11.05
N PRO A 174 11.17 -1.45 9.81
CA PRO A 174 12.45 -0.79 9.47
C PRO A 174 12.45 0.72 9.70
N GLY A 175 11.29 1.36 9.62
CA GLY A 175 11.07 2.78 9.88
C GLY A 175 10.25 3.01 11.14
N ALA A 176 10.37 2.15 12.16
CA ALA A 176 9.66 2.36 13.41
C ALA A 176 10.02 3.70 14.05
N GLY A 177 9.02 4.42 14.57
CA GLY A 177 9.27 5.61 15.37
C GLY A 177 9.88 5.25 16.73
N ALA A 178 10.72 6.12 17.29
CA ALA A 178 11.30 5.88 18.60
C ALA A 178 10.23 5.98 19.70
N ASP A 179 10.34 5.14 20.72
CA ASP A 179 9.52 5.28 21.92
C ASP A 179 9.90 6.58 22.66
N GLY A 180 8.88 7.22 23.23
CA GLY A 180 9.03 8.35 24.12
C GLY A 180 9.72 7.96 25.42
N THR A 181 10.41 8.92 26.02
CA THR A 181 11.09 8.77 27.30
C THR A 181 10.37 9.56 28.38
N ARG A 182 10.51 9.09 29.62
CA ARG A 182 10.06 9.77 30.84
C ARG A 182 11.27 10.14 31.69
N ASP A 183 11.29 11.38 32.17
CA ASP A 183 12.11 11.80 33.30
C ASP A 183 11.22 12.16 34.50
N ASN A 184 11.82 12.65 35.59
CA ASN A 184 11.10 12.98 36.82
C ASN A 184 10.08 14.13 36.69
N THR A 185 10.10 14.87 35.58
CA THR A 185 9.31 16.08 35.36
C THR A 185 8.70 16.20 33.96
N ASN A 186 9.15 15.39 33.00
CA ASN A 186 8.78 15.51 31.59
C ASN A 186 8.54 14.14 30.96
N ASP A 187 7.54 14.10 30.09
CA ASP A 187 7.31 13.00 29.17
C ASP A 187 7.47 13.50 27.73
N THR A 188 7.96 12.65 26.86
CA THR A 188 7.91 12.86 25.42
C THR A 188 6.91 11.92 24.77
N GLY A 189 6.13 12.43 23.81
CA GLY A 189 5.34 11.57 22.92
C GLY A 189 6.24 10.66 22.09
N GLY A 190 5.69 9.53 21.64
CA GLY A 190 6.38 8.65 20.70
C GLY A 190 6.57 9.30 19.32
N GLY A 191 7.66 8.95 18.64
CA GLY A 191 7.93 9.38 17.27
C GLY A 191 7.00 8.69 16.27
N GLY A 192 6.61 9.38 15.21
CA GLY A 192 5.88 8.79 14.09
C GLY A 192 6.78 7.89 13.25
N ALA A 193 6.22 6.85 12.64
CA ALA A 193 6.96 5.95 11.76
C ALA A 193 7.26 6.59 10.39
N GLY A 194 8.33 6.12 9.74
CA GLY A 194 8.71 6.46 8.36
C GLY A 194 8.35 5.36 7.37
N HIS A 195 8.12 5.73 6.10
CA HIS A 195 8.01 4.84 4.93
C HIS A 195 8.14 5.70 3.68
N GLY A 196 9.16 5.50 2.84
CA GLY A 196 9.53 6.42 1.75
C GLY A 196 10.05 7.80 2.20
N THR A 197 9.55 8.34 3.31
CA THR A 197 10.03 9.56 3.98
C THR A 197 10.23 9.33 5.48
N PRO A 198 11.06 10.14 6.16
CA PRO A 198 11.16 10.10 7.61
C PRO A 198 9.82 10.41 8.30
N GLY A 199 9.58 9.80 9.45
CA GLY A 199 8.45 10.08 10.32
C GLY A 199 8.60 11.39 11.10
N ALA A 200 7.50 11.84 11.70
CA ALA A 200 7.51 13.05 12.53
C ALA A 200 8.13 12.78 13.92
N THR A 201 8.90 13.74 14.42
CA THR A 201 9.43 13.72 15.79
C THR A 201 8.31 13.82 16.83
N GLY A 202 8.38 13.03 17.90
CA GLY A 202 7.48 13.12 19.05
C GLY A 202 7.75 14.38 19.88
N THR A 203 6.71 15.03 20.39
CA THR A 203 6.84 16.29 21.13
C THR A 203 6.99 16.07 22.63
N LYS A 204 7.84 16.86 23.29
CA LYS A 204 7.93 16.93 24.76
C LYS A 204 6.94 17.91 25.40
N THR A 205 6.57 17.66 26.65
CA THR A 205 6.01 18.70 27.54
C THR A 205 7.09 19.73 27.92
N GLN A 206 6.70 20.93 28.36
CA GLN A 206 7.64 22.02 28.68
C GLN A 206 8.64 21.60 29.77
N GLY A 207 9.95 21.65 29.47
CA GLY A 207 11.02 21.38 30.41
C GLY A 207 12.39 21.12 29.76
N ASN A 208 13.46 21.26 30.56
CA ASN A 208 14.85 21.02 30.17
C ASN A 208 15.29 19.63 30.67
N GLY A 209 14.93 18.55 29.96
CA GLY A 209 15.31 17.20 30.38
C GLY A 209 15.14 16.14 29.30
N ALA A 210 13.90 15.82 28.94
CA ALA A 210 13.62 14.77 27.96
C ALA A 210 13.94 15.19 26.51
N MET A 211 14.63 14.32 25.77
CA MET A 211 14.87 14.47 24.33
C MET A 211 13.61 14.04 23.58
N ASN A 212 13.28 14.76 22.50
CA ASN A 212 12.19 14.35 21.62
C ASN A 212 12.44 12.93 21.09
N ALA A 213 11.38 12.14 20.96
CA ALA A 213 11.49 10.84 20.30
C ALA A 213 11.68 11.03 18.79
N ASP A 214 12.74 10.46 18.23
CA ASP A 214 13.03 10.54 16.81
C ASP A 214 11.91 9.90 15.97
N GLY A 215 11.61 10.52 14.83
CA GLY A 215 10.78 9.88 13.82
C GLY A 215 11.52 8.71 13.18
N GLY A 216 10.76 7.72 12.71
CA GLY A 216 11.33 6.58 12.00
C GLY A 216 12.03 6.99 10.71
N VAL A 217 13.06 6.25 10.32
CA VAL A 217 13.79 6.51 9.07
C VAL A 217 12.97 6.16 7.84
N ALA A 218 13.25 6.81 6.71
CA ALA A 218 12.73 6.37 5.42
C ALA A 218 13.36 5.02 5.04
N TYR A 219 12.56 4.14 4.45
CA TYR A 219 13.03 2.93 3.79
C TYR A 219 12.20 2.69 2.52
N ASP A 220 12.77 1.92 1.61
CA ASP A 220 12.17 1.52 0.35
C ASP A 220 12.55 0.06 0.10
N LEU A 221 11.61 -0.85 0.38
CA LEU A 221 11.75 -2.29 0.14
C LEU A 221 10.66 -2.72 -0.85
N PRO A 222 10.95 -3.62 -1.80
CA PRO A 222 9.95 -4.13 -2.73
C PRO A 222 8.70 -4.62 -2.00
N LEU A 223 7.54 -4.10 -2.44
CA LEU A 223 6.19 -4.37 -1.93
C LEU A 223 6.10 -4.62 -0.41
N SER A 224 6.57 -3.65 0.38
CA SER A 224 6.55 -3.73 1.85
C SER A 224 5.51 -2.79 2.47
N GLY A 225 4.88 -3.22 3.55
CA GLY A 225 3.97 -2.37 4.32
C GLY A 225 4.70 -1.31 5.14
N GLY A 226 3.92 -0.43 5.76
CA GLY A 226 4.38 0.62 6.65
C GLY A 226 4.87 0.10 8.00
N SER A 227 5.66 0.92 8.69
CA SER A 227 6.15 0.68 10.05
C SER A 227 5.23 1.29 11.11
N GLY A 228 5.31 0.81 12.35
CA GLY A 228 4.56 1.34 13.47
C GLY A 228 5.20 2.57 14.14
N GLY A 229 4.38 3.48 14.65
CA GLY A 229 4.84 4.60 15.48
C GLY A 229 5.34 4.13 16.85
N GLY A 230 6.18 4.93 17.48
CA GLY A 230 6.69 4.68 18.82
C GLY A 230 5.64 4.91 19.91
N ALA A 231 5.80 4.25 21.06
CA ALA A 231 4.92 4.42 22.20
C ALA A 231 5.32 5.64 23.04
N GLY A 232 4.35 6.37 23.57
CA GLY A 232 4.55 7.31 24.66
C GLY A 232 4.64 6.59 26.02
N PRO A 233 5.42 7.11 26.99
CA PRO A 233 5.53 6.51 28.31
C PRO A 233 4.19 6.58 29.07
N SER A 234 3.90 5.55 29.87
CA SER A 234 2.73 5.50 30.76
C SER A 234 3.11 4.91 32.12
N ASP A 235 2.66 5.55 33.21
CA ASP A 235 2.90 5.07 34.59
C ASP A 235 1.89 4.00 35.03
N VAL A 236 0.84 3.78 34.23
CA VAL A 236 -0.31 2.95 34.61
C VAL A 236 -0.35 1.70 33.72
N VAL A 237 0.17 0.59 34.24
CA VAL A 237 -0.03 -0.76 33.68
C VAL A 237 -1.45 -1.23 34.07
N PRO A 238 -2.27 -1.82 33.18
CA PRO A 238 -1.96 -2.42 31.88
C PRO A 238 -2.69 -1.75 30.69
N ILE A 239 -2.78 -0.42 30.66
CA ILE A 239 -3.69 0.26 29.73
C ILE A 239 -3.04 0.47 28.36
N THR A 240 -3.81 0.32 27.28
CA THR A 240 -3.42 0.54 25.87
C THR A 240 -3.07 2.00 25.53
N CYS A 241 -2.91 2.86 26.53
CA CYS A 241 -2.56 4.27 26.36
C CYS A 241 -1.16 4.44 25.80
N GLY A 242 -0.97 5.54 25.08
CA GLY A 242 0.32 5.94 24.53
C GLY A 242 0.88 4.99 23.48
N LYS A 243 0.20 3.89 23.13
CA LYS A 243 0.68 2.99 22.07
C LYS A 243 0.78 3.75 20.74
N GLY A 244 1.84 3.47 19.98
CA GLY A 244 1.92 3.96 18.61
C GLY A 244 0.86 3.31 17.71
N GLY A 245 0.57 3.96 16.57
CA GLY A 245 -0.25 3.39 15.51
C GLY A 245 0.52 2.36 14.70
N ALA A 246 -0.17 1.33 14.20
CA ALA A 246 0.41 0.34 13.29
C ALA A 246 0.59 0.90 11.87
N GLY A 247 1.50 0.28 11.11
CA GLY A 247 1.81 0.65 9.75
C GLY A 247 0.85 0.07 8.71
N GLY A 248 0.61 0.82 7.66
CA GLY A 248 -0.30 0.47 6.56
C GLY A 248 0.13 -0.76 5.76
N GLY A 249 -0.76 -1.29 4.92
CA GLY A 249 -0.48 -2.50 4.14
C GLY A 249 0.30 -2.27 2.85
N ALA A 250 0.62 -3.35 2.16
CA ALA A 250 1.21 -3.33 0.83
C ALA A 250 0.35 -4.14 -0.15
N VAL A 251 0.00 -3.49 -1.26
CA VAL A 251 -0.85 -4.07 -2.30
C VAL A 251 -0.24 -3.77 -3.67
N GLN A 252 -0.05 -4.82 -4.46
CA GLN A 252 0.20 -4.72 -5.89
C GLN A 252 -1.06 -5.11 -6.65
N LEU A 253 -1.46 -4.26 -7.57
CA LEU A 253 -2.54 -4.51 -8.52
C LEU A 253 -1.92 -4.61 -9.90
N TYR A 254 -2.13 -5.76 -10.55
CA TYR A 254 -1.60 -6.03 -11.86
C TYR A 254 -2.70 -6.55 -12.80
N ALA A 255 -2.66 -6.08 -14.04
CA ALA A 255 -3.54 -6.54 -15.10
C ALA A 255 -2.75 -6.78 -16.40
N GLY A 256 -3.00 -7.92 -17.05
CA GLY A 256 -2.35 -8.25 -18.32
C GLY A 256 -2.79 -7.38 -19.50
N ARG A 257 -3.90 -6.65 -19.40
CA ARG A 257 -4.40 -5.72 -20.43
C ARG A 257 -4.67 -4.33 -19.87
N GLU A 258 -5.61 -4.21 -18.94
CA GLU A 258 -6.08 -2.92 -18.43
C GLU A 258 -6.30 -2.95 -16.93
N LEU A 259 -5.73 -1.96 -16.22
CA LEU A 259 -6.04 -1.67 -14.83
C LEU A 259 -6.82 -0.36 -14.77
N ARG A 260 -8.04 -0.43 -14.26
CA ARG A 260 -8.92 0.74 -14.11
C ARG A 260 -9.36 0.94 -12.67
N ILE A 261 -9.08 2.11 -12.11
CA ILE A 261 -9.66 2.59 -10.86
C ILE A 261 -10.73 3.61 -11.23
N THR A 262 -11.99 3.21 -11.12
CA THR A 262 -13.13 4.07 -11.50
C THR A 262 -13.26 5.28 -10.56
N ALA A 263 -14.11 6.26 -10.90
CA ALA A 263 -14.32 7.45 -10.08
C ALA A 263 -14.82 7.15 -8.65
N GLN A 264 -15.49 6.01 -8.44
CA GLN A 264 -15.93 5.51 -7.14
C GLN A 264 -14.89 4.63 -6.45
N GLY A 265 -13.87 4.19 -7.20
CA GLY A 265 -12.82 3.31 -6.71
C GLY A 265 -11.88 4.04 -5.75
N ILE A 266 -11.62 3.40 -4.62
CA ILE A 266 -10.61 3.85 -3.64
C ILE A 266 -9.65 2.71 -3.37
N VAL A 267 -8.34 3.00 -3.36
CA VAL A 267 -7.31 2.09 -2.86
C VAL A 267 -6.61 2.78 -1.69
N GLN A 268 -6.77 2.22 -0.48
CA GLN A 268 -6.23 2.82 0.75
C GLN A 268 -5.34 1.82 1.49
N VAL A 269 -4.07 2.17 1.64
CA VAL A 269 -3.04 1.40 2.40
C VAL A 269 -2.40 2.22 3.52
N GLY A 270 -3.17 3.15 4.09
CA GLY A 270 -2.64 4.12 5.04
C GLY A 270 -2.35 3.55 6.44
N GLY A 271 -1.55 4.28 7.22
CA GLY A 271 -1.19 3.94 8.59
C GLY A 271 -2.27 4.31 9.62
N ALA A 272 -2.18 3.72 10.81
CA ALA A 272 -3.11 4.00 11.90
C ALA A 272 -2.64 5.17 12.78
N GLY A 273 -3.58 5.83 13.45
CA GLY A 273 -3.31 6.88 14.42
C GLY A 273 -2.71 6.32 15.72
N GLY A 274 -1.88 7.13 16.38
CA GLY A 274 -1.34 6.85 17.71
C GLY A 274 -2.39 7.03 18.80
N PHE A 275 -2.31 6.21 19.84
CA PHE A 275 -3.22 6.27 20.97
C PHE A 275 -2.92 7.48 21.85
N ALA A 276 -3.97 8.01 22.48
CA ALA A 276 -3.85 9.07 23.47
C ALA A 276 -2.99 8.65 24.68
N GLY A 277 -2.33 9.62 25.30
CA GLY A 277 -1.70 9.43 26.61
C GLY A 277 -2.73 9.15 27.70
N CYS A 278 -2.31 8.39 28.71
CA CYS A 278 -3.06 8.17 29.95
C CYS A 278 -2.79 9.29 30.97
N LEU A 279 -3.32 9.18 32.20
CA LEU A 279 -2.95 10.07 33.31
C LEU A 279 -1.44 10.19 33.43
N ALA A 280 -0.94 11.42 33.38
CA ALA A 280 0.49 11.72 33.44
C ALA A 280 1.30 10.98 32.35
N GLY A 281 0.75 10.83 31.14
CA GLY A 281 1.38 10.11 30.05
C GLY A 281 1.29 10.85 28.72
N ALA A 282 2.23 10.54 27.82
CA ALA A 282 2.25 11.11 26.48
C ALA A 282 1.55 10.20 25.47
N GLY A 283 1.10 10.79 24.36
CA GLY A 283 0.52 10.04 23.25
C GLY A 283 1.58 9.29 22.45
N GLY A 284 1.14 8.25 21.74
CA GLY A 284 1.97 7.48 20.81
C GLY A 284 2.11 8.17 19.46
N GLY A 285 3.16 7.83 18.71
CA GLY A 285 3.33 8.27 17.33
C GLY A 285 2.36 7.59 16.37
N GLY A 286 2.04 8.24 15.25
CA GLY A 286 1.26 7.63 14.17
C GLY A 286 2.09 6.60 13.38
N GLY A 287 1.43 5.56 12.85
CA GLY A 287 2.06 4.60 11.94
C GLY A 287 2.24 5.19 10.55
N SER A 288 3.25 4.73 9.81
CA SER A 288 3.43 5.14 8.41
C SER A 288 2.42 4.44 7.49
N GLY A 289 2.11 5.06 6.35
CA GLY A 289 1.40 4.37 5.28
C GLY A 289 2.26 3.26 4.67
N GLY A 290 1.67 2.43 3.82
CA GLY A 290 2.42 1.39 3.12
C GLY A 290 2.56 1.65 1.62
N THR A 291 2.51 0.59 0.81
CA THR A 291 2.85 0.64 -0.62
C THR A 291 1.65 0.28 -1.49
N VAL A 292 1.38 1.08 -2.54
CA VAL A 292 0.51 0.68 -3.64
C VAL A 292 1.35 0.58 -4.91
N TRP A 293 1.28 -0.56 -5.58
CA TRP A 293 1.98 -0.80 -6.84
C TRP A 293 0.96 -1.09 -7.94
N LEU A 294 1.01 -0.36 -9.06
CA LEU A 294 0.05 -0.47 -10.17
C LEU A 294 0.79 -0.86 -11.45
N GLU A 295 0.39 -1.96 -12.07
CA GLU A 295 1.05 -2.51 -13.26
C GLU A 295 0.06 -3.01 -14.30
N ALA A 296 0.01 -2.36 -15.46
CA ALA A 296 -0.70 -2.85 -16.63
C ALA A 296 -0.16 -2.17 -17.91
N PRO A 297 -0.42 -2.74 -19.10
CA PRO A 297 -0.19 -2.02 -20.36
C PRO A 297 -0.94 -0.70 -20.42
N GLU A 298 -2.17 -0.68 -19.91
CA GLU A 298 -3.00 0.51 -19.78
C GLU A 298 -3.44 0.67 -18.32
N VAL A 299 -3.17 1.85 -17.75
CA VAL A 299 -3.58 2.22 -16.38
C VAL A 299 -4.43 3.48 -16.45
N ASP A 300 -5.70 3.37 -16.05
CA ASP A 300 -6.64 4.49 -15.94
C ASP A 300 -7.07 4.69 -14.47
N ILE A 301 -6.86 5.90 -13.94
CA ILE A 301 -7.13 6.24 -12.54
C ILE A 301 -8.05 7.46 -12.50
N ALA A 302 -9.34 7.21 -12.38
CA ALA A 302 -10.35 8.24 -12.12
C ALA A 302 -10.67 8.40 -10.62
N GLY A 303 -10.35 7.40 -9.79
CA GLY A 303 -10.62 7.36 -8.35
C GLY A 303 -9.46 7.85 -7.47
N VAL A 304 -9.39 7.34 -6.23
CA VAL A 304 -8.38 7.74 -5.23
C VAL A 304 -7.43 6.59 -4.91
N VAL A 305 -6.14 6.88 -4.87
CA VAL A 305 -5.09 5.98 -4.35
C VAL A 305 -4.35 6.70 -3.23
N ALA A 306 -4.33 6.13 -2.03
CA ALA A 306 -3.78 6.76 -0.85
C ALA A 306 -2.94 5.81 0.03
N ALA A 307 -1.77 6.30 0.42
CA ALA A 307 -0.79 5.62 1.27
C ALA A 307 -0.22 6.56 2.35
N ASN A 308 -1.05 7.43 2.90
CA ASN A 308 -0.68 8.39 3.94
C ASN A 308 -0.49 7.73 5.32
N GLY A 309 0.34 8.34 6.17
CA GLY A 309 0.50 7.95 7.57
C GLY A 309 -0.65 8.42 8.46
N GLY A 310 -0.75 7.81 9.64
CA GLY A 310 -1.67 8.21 10.71
C GLY A 310 -1.16 9.37 11.56
N GLY A 311 -2.06 10.01 12.29
CA GLY A 311 -1.73 11.10 13.22
C GLY A 311 -1.20 10.60 14.55
N GLY A 312 -0.32 11.36 15.21
CA GLY A 312 0.13 11.04 16.58
C GLY A 312 -0.96 11.33 17.62
N GLY A 313 -0.93 10.66 18.77
CA GLY A 313 -1.83 10.89 19.89
C GLY A 313 -1.46 12.11 20.73
N GLY A 314 -2.46 12.72 21.36
CA GLY A 314 -2.30 13.83 22.29
C GLY A 314 -1.89 13.36 23.70
N ALA A 315 -1.07 14.16 24.37
CA ALA A 315 -0.72 13.95 25.78
C ALA A 315 -1.84 14.43 26.72
N THR A 316 -1.84 13.94 27.96
CA THR A 316 -2.67 14.52 29.03
C THR A 316 -1.93 15.66 29.71
N ARG A 317 -2.67 16.68 30.14
CA ARG A 317 -2.15 17.69 31.08
C ARG A 317 -2.74 17.35 32.44
N ASN A 318 -1.87 17.04 33.41
CA ASN A 318 -2.13 16.97 34.86
C ASN A 318 -2.46 15.57 35.43
N ASN A 319 -1.87 15.29 36.61
CA ASN A 319 -2.09 14.08 37.42
C ASN A 319 -3.47 14.06 38.13
N LEU A 320 -4.32 15.07 37.88
CA LEU A 320 -5.54 15.33 38.67
C LEU A 320 -6.85 14.99 37.92
N GLY A 321 -6.77 14.39 36.72
CA GLY A 321 -7.80 13.45 36.27
C GLY A 321 -9.08 13.98 35.62
N SER A 322 -9.09 15.11 34.91
CA SER A 322 -10.30 15.50 34.16
C SER A 322 -10.25 15.29 32.64
N GLU A 323 -9.09 15.32 31.98
CA GLU A 323 -9.05 15.25 30.50
C GLU A 323 -7.93 14.38 29.94
N LEU A 324 -8.33 13.26 29.31
CA LEU A 324 -7.44 12.46 28.48
C LEU A 324 -7.09 13.22 27.19
N GLY A 325 -5.92 12.95 26.61
CA GLY A 325 -5.62 13.42 25.26
C GLY A 325 -6.54 12.75 24.24
N GLY A 326 -6.63 13.32 23.04
CA GLY A 326 -7.26 12.66 21.90
C GLY A 326 -6.32 11.64 21.26
N ALA A 327 -6.86 10.53 20.75
CA ALA A 327 -6.10 9.68 19.82
C ALA A 327 -5.88 10.45 18.50
N GLY A 328 -4.80 10.13 17.79
CA GLY A 328 -4.61 10.60 16.42
C GLY A 328 -5.57 9.91 15.46
N GLU A 329 -5.86 10.55 14.34
CA GLU A 329 -6.71 9.95 13.31
C GLU A 329 -5.95 8.85 12.55
N ASN A 330 -6.65 7.80 12.15
CA ASN A 330 -6.16 6.90 11.12
C ASN A 330 -6.05 7.65 9.79
N ALA A 331 -5.15 7.19 8.92
CA ALA A 331 -5.11 7.63 7.53
C ALA A 331 -6.49 7.51 6.87
N ARG A 332 -6.74 8.40 5.93
CA ARG A 332 -7.95 8.42 5.08
C ARG A 332 -7.55 8.52 3.62
N ALA A 333 -8.42 8.09 2.72
CA ALA A 333 -8.26 8.25 1.27
C ALA A 333 -8.28 9.73 0.85
N SER A 334 -7.19 10.45 1.12
CA SER A 334 -7.03 11.87 0.89
C SER A 334 -5.57 12.20 0.62
N GLY A 335 -5.31 13.31 -0.08
CA GLY A 335 -3.97 13.85 -0.26
C GLY A 335 -3.41 14.56 0.98
N THR A 336 -4.18 14.65 2.08
CA THR A 336 -3.75 15.27 3.34
C THR A 336 -3.28 14.22 4.34
N ARG A 337 -2.31 14.62 5.18
CA ARG A 337 -1.93 13.83 6.35
C ARG A 337 -3.11 13.69 7.31
N ALA A 338 -3.18 12.60 8.05
CA ALA A 338 -4.15 12.45 9.13
C ALA A 338 -3.88 13.45 10.26
N ASP A 339 -4.95 13.89 10.93
CA ASP A 339 -4.83 14.85 12.02
C ASP A 339 -4.29 14.19 13.29
N GLY A 340 -3.45 14.94 14.01
CA GLY A 340 -2.97 14.53 15.34
C GLY A 340 -4.04 14.71 16.41
N GLY A 341 -3.92 13.93 17.48
CA GLY A 341 -4.77 14.02 18.65
C GLY A 341 -4.54 15.34 19.40
N VAL A 342 -5.63 15.96 19.84
CA VAL A 342 -5.58 17.16 20.68
C VAL A 342 -5.03 16.81 22.07
N GLY A 343 -4.18 17.66 22.64
CA GLY A 343 -3.79 17.53 24.05
C GLY A 343 -4.98 17.78 24.98
N GLY A 344 -4.99 17.16 26.16
CA GLY A 344 -5.98 17.44 27.20
C GLY A 344 -5.99 18.93 27.56
N LYS A 345 -7.18 19.54 27.65
CA LYS A 345 -7.36 20.92 28.08
C LYS A 345 -7.54 20.95 29.60
N THR A 346 -7.45 22.16 30.15
CA THR A 346 -7.58 22.46 31.59
C THR A 346 -8.88 23.20 31.84
#